data_AF-A0A5S4UTY7-F1
#
_entry.id   AF-A0A5S4UTY7-F1
#
_cell.length_a   1.000
_cell.length_b   1.000
_cell.length_c   1.000
_cell.angle_alpha   90.00
_cell.angle_beta   90.00
_cell.angle_gamma   90.00
#
_symmetry.space_group_name_H-M   'P 1'
#
loop_
_entity.id
_entity.type
_entity.pdbx_description
1 polymer ?
#
loop_
_entity_poly.entity_id
_entity_poly.type
_entity_poly.pdbx_seq_one_letter_code
_entity_poly.pdbx_strand_id
1 'polypeptide(L)'
;MQRWSGNRLKATVIAAASSGGAFWATSSCGELVAQVDRYLAGQIARSVRSKLGYALERDEVTNTVLVRLADPETGKVLVSGIQGSRDPWAYLAKCASMWAIGQAGHRVGELDAMVDLPGVAGSAADAGLDPAHGLTPLPVVIDKTTETVEAYVDDVADRPYRAAVTWFAENPPTHQGHGHSDARRAPEFGRMGFAPDEVGALARVTWGGRPNMHVTSLLRAFLLDDSFDPHASRPHRLALMNMRATLARAGVQRGGQRAAS
;
A
#
# COMPACT_ATOMS: atom_id res chain seq x y z
N MET A 1 -4.60 -1.64 -35.98
CA MET A 1 -4.79 -2.80 -35.09
C MET A 1 -6.01 -2.57 -34.22
N GLN A 2 -6.99 -3.48 -34.29
CA GLN A 2 -8.24 -3.46 -33.52
C GLN A 2 -8.05 -4.25 -32.21
N ARG A 3 -8.83 -3.91 -31.18
CA ARG A 3 -8.85 -4.62 -29.90
C ARG A 3 -9.38 -6.03 -30.10
N TRP A 4 -8.70 -7.01 -29.52
CA TRP A 4 -9.17 -8.40 -29.55
C TRP A 4 -10.51 -8.60 -28.85
N SER A 5 -11.28 -9.57 -29.35
CA SER A 5 -12.45 -10.08 -28.63
C SER A 5 -12.04 -10.72 -27.31
N GLY A 6 -12.97 -10.79 -26.35
CA GLY A 6 -12.73 -11.46 -25.07
C GLY A 6 -12.29 -12.91 -25.24
N ASN A 7 -12.87 -13.63 -26.21
CA ASN A 7 -12.52 -15.03 -26.49
C ASN A 7 -11.10 -15.18 -27.03
N ARG A 8 -10.66 -14.28 -27.94
CA ARG A 8 -9.27 -14.28 -28.43
C ARG A 8 -8.30 -13.98 -27.28
N LEU A 9 -8.61 -13.00 -26.43
CA LEU A 9 -7.78 -12.71 -25.26
C LEU A 9 -7.67 -13.92 -24.32
N LYS A 10 -8.78 -14.60 -24.01
CA LYS A 10 -8.78 -15.82 -23.17
C LYS A 10 -7.85 -16.88 -23.77
N ALA A 11 -8.02 -17.19 -25.05
CA ALA A 11 -7.21 -18.20 -25.73
C ALA A 11 -5.71 -17.85 -25.69
N THR A 12 -5.35 -16.60 -25.97
CA THR A 12 -3.96 -16.15 -25.94
C THR A 12 -3.36 -16.18 -24.54
N VAL A 13 -4.11 -15.76 -23.51
CA VAL A 13 -3.64 -15.81 -22.11
C VAL A 13 -3.44 -17.25 -21.64
N ILE A 14 -4.34 -18.17 -22.00
CA ILE A 14 -4.20 -19.59 -21.70
C ILE A 14 -2.93 -20.14 -22.37
N ALA A 15 -2.73 -19.84 -23.66
CA ALA A 15 -1.53 -20.26 -24.37
C ALA A 15 -0.24 -19.71 -23.71
N ALA A 16 -0.23 -18.42 -23.36
CA ALA A 16 0.92 -17.79 -22.71
C ALA A 16 1.29 -18.45 -21.37
N ALA A 17 0.28 -18.75 -20.54
CA ALA A 17 0.48 -19.32 -19.21
C ALA A 17 0.74 -20.84 -19.22
N SER A 18 0.31 -21.57 -20.26
CA SER A 18 0.41 -23.04 -20.31
C SER A 18 1.54 -23.57 -21.20
N SER A 19 2.06 -22.79 -22.14
CA SER A 19 3.04 -23.27 -23.13
C SER A 19 4.51 -23.13 -22.72
N GLY A 20 4.81 -22.67 -21.50
CA GLY A 20 6.19 -22.40 -21.06
C GLY A 20 6.91 -21.46 -22.03
N GLY A 21 8.19 -21.72 -22.34
CA GLY A 21 9.00 -20.91 -23.26
C GLY A 21 8.47 -20.81 -24.71
N ALA A 22 7.69 -21.80 -25.16
CA ALA A 22 7.36 -21.94 -26.58
C ALA A 22 6.43 -20.84 -27.12
N PHE A 23 5.48 -20.35 -26.31
CA PHE A 23 4.59 -19.26 -26.72
C PHE A 23 5.35 -17.96 -26.95
N TRP A 24 6.36 -17.68 -26.12
CA TRP A 24 7.09 -16.41 -26.10
C TRP A 24 7.95 -16.20 -27.36
N ALA A 25 8.28 -17.27 -28.08
CA ALA A 25 8.99 -17.21 -29.36
C ALA A 25 8.07 -17.01 -30.58
N THR A 26 6.75 -16.96 -30.40
CA THR A 26 5.79 -16.87 -31.51
C THR A 26 5.40 -15.43 -31.85
N SER A 27 4.88 -15.21 -33.06
CA SER A 27 4.27 -13.93 -33.46
C SER A 27 3.08 -13.54 -32.57
N SER A 28 2.36 -14.51 -32.01
CA SER A 28 1.26 -14.29 -31.06
C SER A 28 1.70 -13.57 -29.79
N CYS A 29 2.95 -13.76 -29.35
CA CYS A 29 3.53 -13.00 -28.25
C CYS A 29 3.66 -11.51 -28.62
N GLY A 30 4.23 -11.22 -29.80
CA GLY A 30 4.34 -9.84 -30.30
C GLY A 30 2.99 -9.15 -30.45
N GLU A 31 1.96 -9.88 -30.89
CA GLU A 31 0.60 -9.33 -30.93
C GLU A 31 0.02 -9.08 -29.54
N LEU A 32 0.26 -9.97 -28.57
CA LEU A 32 -0.17 -9.80 -27.18
C LEU A 32 0.48 -8.55 -26.57
N VAL A 33 1.78 -8.35 -26.76
CA VAL A 33 2.53 -7.16 -26.34
C VAL A 33 1.85 -5.90 -26.88
N ALA A 34 1.61 -5.87 -28.20
CA ALA A 34 1.00 -4.71 -28.86
C ALA A 34 -0.42 -4.42 -28.34
N GLN A 35 -1.20 -5.46 -28.05
CA GLN A 35 -2.56 -5.34 -27.51
C GLN A 35 -2.56 -4.81 -26.07
N VAL A 36 -1.68 -5.32 -25.21
CA VAL A 36 -1.53 -4.85 -23.82
C VAL A 36 -1.06 -3.40 -23.80
N ASP A 37 -0.03 -3.05 -24.58
CA ASP A 37 0.45 -1.67 -24.63
C ASP A 37 -0.68 -0.73 -25.07
N ARG A 38 -1.30 -1.01 -26.23
CA ARG A 38 -2.28 -0.10 -26.85
C ARG A 38 -3.52 0.11 -25.99
N TYR A 39 -4.03 -0.95 -25.34
CA TYR A 39 -5.34 -0.92 -24.70
C TYR A 39 -5.33 -0.91 -23.17
N LEU A 40 -4.21 -1.25 -22.52
CA LEU A 40 -4.12 -1.32 -21.05
C LEU A 40 -3.03 -0.40 -20.50
N ALA A 41 -1.82 -0.47 -21.04
CA ALA A 41 -0.63 0.13 -20.42
C ALA A 41 -0.80 1.62 -20.11
N GLY A 42 -1.25 2.41 -21.09
CA GLY A 42 -1.43 3.84 -20.90
C GLY A 42 -2.49 4.21 -19.85
N GLN A 43 -3.57 3.43 -19.72
CA GLN A 43 -4.61 3.69 -18.72
C GLN A 43 -4.11 3.35 -17.31
N ILE A 44 -3.39 2.23 -17.18
CA ILE A 44 -2.83 1.77 -15.91
C ILE A 44 -1.74 2.73 -15.45
N ALA A 45 -0.80 3.10 -16.32
CA ALA A 45 0.26 4.07 -16.03
C ALA A 45 -0.31 5.39 -15.49
N ARG A 46 -1.34 5.95 -16.14
CA ARG A 46 -2.03 7.16 -15.64
C ARG A 46 -2.71 6.95 -14.31
N SER A 47 -3.40 5.82 -14.11
CA SER A 47 -4.04 5.49 -12.84
C SER A 47 -3.01 5.36 -11.72
N VAL A 48 -1.87 4.72 -11.97
CA VAL A 48 -0.77 4.57 -11.01
C VAL A 48 -0.18 5.93 -10.67
N ARG A 49 0.13 6.76 -11.66
CA ARG A 49 0.61 8.14 -11.44
C ARG A 49 -0.36 8.98 -10.63
N SER A 50 -1.64 8.94 -10.97
CA SER A 50 -2.67 9.69 -10.23
C SER A 50 -2.84 9.21 -8.78
N LYS A 51 -2.58 7.93 -8.49
CA LYS A 51 -2.79 7.36 -7.15
C LYS A 51 -1.55 7.40 -6.28
N LEU A 52 -0.37 7.14 -6.85
CA LEU A 52 0.89 6.99 -6.12
C LEU A 52 1.84 8.18 -6.31
N GLY A 53 1.57 9.07 -7.26
CA GLY A 53 2.50 10.14 -7.65
C GLY A 53 3.68 9.67 -8.51
N TYR A 54 3.76 8.37 -8.80
CA TYR A 54 4.87 7.75 -9.53
C TYR A 54 4.59 7.62 -11.02
N ALA A 55 5.51 8.10 -11.86
CA ALA A 55 5.44 7.91 -13.30
C ALA A 55 5.92 6.50 -13.65
N LEU A 56 4.99 5.64 -14.06
CA LEU A 56 5.29 4.32 -14.60
C LEU A 56 5.18 4.38 -16.11
N GLU A 57 6.20 3.90 -16.82
CA GLU A 57 6.20 3.89 -18.28
C GLU A 57 5.26 2.81 -18.83
N ARG A 58 4.78 3.01 -20.06
CA ARG A 58 3.87 2.05 -20.69
C ARG A 58 4.52 0.68 -20.87
N ASP A 59 5.78 0.67 -21.27
CA ASP A 59 6.55 -0.57 -21.46
C ASP A 59 6.73 -1.32 -20.14
N GLU A 60 6.78 -0.63 -19.01
CA GLU A 60 6.86 -1.24 -17.69
C GLU A 60 5.56 -1.93 -17.30
N VAL A 61 4.40 -1.33 -17.58
CA VAL A 61 3.11 -2.01 -17.39
C VAL A 61 3.07 -3.26 -18.26
N THR A 62 3.45 -3.12 -19.53
CA THR A 62 3.43 -4.22 -20.50
C THR A 62 4.34 -5.37 -20.04
N ASN A 63 5.59 -5.08 -19.69
CA ASN A 63 6.53 -6.06 -19.16
C ASN A 63 6.02 -6.70 -17.87
N THR A 64 5.44 -5.93 -16.96
CA THR A 64 4.85 -6.47 -15.71
C THR A 64 3.77 -7.51 -16.02
N VAL A 65 2.89 -7.23 -16.99
CA VAL A 65 1.84 -8.17 -17.41
C VAL A 65 2.45 -9.45 -18.00
N LEU A 66 3.46 -9.32 -18.87
CA LEU A 66 4.11 -10.47 -19.52
C LEU A 66 4.87 -11.34 -18.51
N VAL A 67 5.63 -10.73 -17.60
CA VAL A 67 6.34 -11.45 -16.52
C VAL A 67 5.35 -12.20 -15.62
N ARG A 68 4.24 -11.57 -15.25
CA ARG A 68 3.20 -12.21 -14.41
C ARG A 68 2.42 -13.29 -15.15
N LEU A 69 2.32 -13.21 -16.47
CA LEU A 69 1.77 -14.28 -17.30
C LEU A 69 2.74 -15.47 -17.42
N ALA A 70 4.04 -15.20 -17.49
CA ALA A 70 5.09 -16.22 -17.58
C ALA A 70 5.35 -16.93 -16.24
N ASP A 71 5.06 -16.26 -15.11
CA ASP A 71 5.14 -16.86 -13.79
C ASP A 71 4.12 -18.01 -13.63
N PRO A 72 4.54 -19.25 -13.33
CA PRO A 72 3.65 -20.41 -13.33
C PRO A 72 2.48 -20.30 -12.34
N GLU A 73 2.72 -19.74 -11.16
CA GLU A 73 1.69 -19.63 -10.12
C GLU A 73 0.70 -18.51 -10.42
N THR A 74 1.21 -17.32 -10.77
CA THR A 74 0.36 -16.19 -11.16
C THR A 74 -0.41 -16.47 -12.44
N GLY A 75 0.23 -17.10 -13.43
CA GLY A 75 -0.36 -17.49 -14.71
C GLY A 75 -1.55 -18.45 -14.53
N LYS A 76 -1.41 -19.49 -13.69
CA LYS A 76 -2.52 -20.41 -13.37
C LYS A 76 -3.71 -19.69 -12.76
N VAL A 77 -3.46 -18.81 -11.78
CA VAL A 77 -4.53 -18.04 -11.11
C VAL A 77 -5.23 -17.10 -12.09
N LEU A 78 -4.46 -16.43 -12.96
CA LEU A 78 -5.03 -15.57 -13.99
C LEU A 78 -5.88 -16.37 -14.98
N VAL A 79 -5.41 -17.51 -15.45
CA VAL A 79 -6.15 -18.39 -16.37
C VAL A 79 -7.48 -18.81 -15.77
N SER A 80 -7.48 -19.28 -14.53
CA SER A 80 -8.70 -19.68 -13.83
C SER A 80 -9.73 -18.53 -13.77
N GLY A 81 -9.28 -17.34 -13.37
CA GLY A 81 -10.17 -16.18 -13.27
C GLY A 81 -10.62 -15.62 -14.62
N ILE A 82 -9.76 -15.58 -15.63
CA ILE A 82 -10.10 -15.01 -16.93
C ILE A 82 -11.07 -15.93 -17.70
N GLN A 83 -10.98 -17.25 -17.51
CA GLN A 83 -11.93 -18.21 -18.08
C GLN A 83 -13.35 -17.95 -17.57
N GLY A 84 -13.52 -17.74 -16.26
CA GLY A 84 -14.81 -17.43 -15.63
C GLY A 84 -15.31 -16.00 -15.84
N SER A 85 -14.47 -15.08 -16.32
CA SER A 85 -14.86 -13.67 -16.48
C SER A 85 -15.79 -13.43 -17.67
N ARG A 86 -16.84 -12.62 -17.43
CA ARG A 86 -17.73 -12.06 -18.46
C ARG A 86 -17.04 -10.99 -19.30
N ASP A 87 -16.11 -10.25 -18.70
CA ASP A 87 -15.25 -9.27 -19.38
C ASP A 87 -13.78 -9.62 -19.12
N PRO A 88 -13.14 -10.39 -20.01
CA PRO A 88 -11.76 -10.83 -19.87
C PRO A 88 -10.77 -9.66 -19.82
N TRP A 89 -11.08 -8.59 -20.53
CA TRP A 89 -10.21 -7.43 -20.58
C TRP A 89 -10.29 -6.62 -19.30
N ALA A 90 -11.49 -6.39 -18.75
CA ALA A 90 -11.63 -5.71 -17.47
C ALA A 90 -10.97 -6.50 -16.35
N TYR A 91 -11.07 -7.84 -16.40
CA TYR A 91 -10.37 -8.71 -15.46
C TYR A 91 -8.84 -8.57 -15.57
N LEU A 92 -8.29 -8.67 -16.78
CA LEU A 92 -6.86 -8.48 -17.01
C LEU A 92 -6.40 -7.08 -16.58
N ALA A 93 -7.16 -6.03 -16.88
CA ALA A 93 -6.87 -4.66 -16.47
C ALA A 93 -6.79 -4.51 -14.94
N LYS A 94 -7.72 -5.17 -14.21
CA LYS A 94 -7.73 -5.19 -12.75
C LYS A 94 -6.49 -5.89 -12.20
N CYS A 95 -6.15 -7.06 -12.72
CA CYS A 95 -4.94 -7.81 -12.34
C CYS A 95 -3.67 -6.99 -12.61
N ALA A 96 -3.53 -6.48 -13.83
CA ALA A 96 -2.40 -5.65 -14.26
C ALA A 96 -2.24 -4.39 -13.40
N SER A 97 -3.35 -3.74 -13.03
CA SER A 97 -3.32 -2.58 -12.12
C SER A 97 -2.80 -2.95 -10.72
N MET A 98 -3.26 -4.09 -10.16
CA MET A 98 -2.77 -4.55 -8.86
C MET A 98 -1.27 -4.89 -8.91
N TRP A 99 -0.81 -5.54 -9.97
CA TRP A 99 0.61 -5.87 -10.14
C TRP A 99 1.49 -4.63 -10.33
N ALA A 100 1.07 -3.69 -11.16
CA ALA A 100 1.79 -2.43 -11.38
C ALA A 100 1.89 -1.61 -10.09
N ILE A 101 0.82 -1.54 -9.28
CA ILE A 101 0.84 -0.90 -7.96
C ILE A 101 1.80 -1.64 -7.01
N GLY A 102 1.78 -2.98 -6.99
CA GLY A 102 2.71 -3.77 -6.17
C GLY A 102 4.18 -3.53 -6.53
N GLN A 103 4.50 -3.49 -7.83
CA GLN A 103 5.85 -3.19 -8.33
C GLN A 103 6.29 -1.76 -7.98
N ALA A 104 5.40 -0.78 -8.14
CA ALA A 104 5.69 0.59 -7.70
C ALA A 104 5.95 0.68 -6.19
N GLY A 105 5.23 -0.10 -5.36
CA GLY A 105 5.46 -0.17 -3.92
C GLY A 105 6.84 -0.75 -3.56
N HIS A 106 7.28 -1.81 -4.24
CA HIS A 106 8.63 -2.37 -4.07
C HIS A 106 9.72 -1.37 -4.46
N ARG A 107 9.55 -0.64 -5.56
CA ARG A 107 10.54 0.33 -6.03
C ARG A 107 10.63 1.61 -5.21
N VAL A 108 9.52 2.07 -4.61
CA VAL A 108 9.61 3.14 -3.62
C VAL A 108 10.43 2.66 -2.42
N GLY A 109 10.22 1.41 -1.98
CA GLY A 109 11.06 0.79 -0.95
C GLY A 109 12.52 0.56 -1.37
N GLU A 110 12.79 0.20 -2.62
CA GLU A 110 14.15 -0.01 -3.14
C GLU A 110 14.87 1.30 -3.46
N LEU A 111 14.18 2.37 -3.87
CA LEU A 111 14.77 3.71 -3.98
C LEU A 111 15.09 4.28 -2.60
N ASP A 112 14.24 4.03 -1.60
CA ASP A 112 14.55 4.33 -0.20
C ASP A 112 15.72 3.47 0.33
N ALA A 113 15.89 2.24 -0.16
CA ALA A 113 16.99 1.34 0.21
C ALA A 113 18.28 1.52 -0.63
N MET A 114 18.19 2.11 -1.82
CA MET A 114 19.32 2.44 -2.71
C MET A 114 19.90 3.83 -2.42
N VAL A 115 19.47 4.48 -1.35
CA VAL A 115 20.20 5.60 -0.75
C VAL A 115 21.44 5.08 0.02
N ASP A 116 22.25 4.27 -0.66
CA ASP A 116 23.66 4.01 -0.34
C ASP A 116 24.52 4.80 -1.33
N LEU A 117 24.22 6.10 -1.45
CA LEU A 117 25.10 7.05 -2.11
C LEU A 117 26.31 7.28 -1.17
N PRO A 118 27.56 7.27 -1.67
CA PRO A 118 28.71 7.62 -0.86
C PRO A 118 28.50 9.03 -0.28
N GLY A 119 28.35 9.13 1.05
CA GLY A 119 28.06 10.39 1.75
C GLY A 119 26.65 10.52 2.34
N VAL A 120 25.79 9.50 2.24
CA VAL A 120 24.53 9.45 3.02
C VAL A 120 24.70 8.44 4.15
N ALA A 121 24.45 8.87 5.38
CA ALA A 121 24.78 8.08 6.55
C ALA A 121 23.82 6.92 6.79
N GLY A 122 24.38 5.73 7.06
CA GLY A 122 23.65 4.50 7.38
C GLY A 122 23.03 4.47 8.78
N SER A 123 23.21 5.50 9.59
CA SER A 123 22.46 5.73 10.81
C SER A 123 22.40 7.23 11.15
N ALA A 124 21.41 7.63 11.94
CA ALA A 124 21.29 9.01 12.41
C ALA A 124 22.52 9.48 13.23
N ALA A 125 23.27 8.56 13.82
CA ALA A 125 24.49 8.87 14.56
C ALA A 125 25.70 9.06 13.63
N ASP A 126 25.75 8.34 12.51
CA ASP A 126 26.87 8.40 11.54
C ASP A 126 26.80 9.65 10.63
N ALA A 127 25.65 10.34 10.57
CA ALA A 127 25.48 11.53 9.73
C ALA A 127 25.99 12.84 10.36
N GLY A 128 26.44 12.83 11.62
CA GLY A 128 26.76 14.07 12.31
C GLY A 128 25.62 15.09 12.22
N LEU A 129 24.37 14.62 12.39
CA LEU A 129 23.16 15.36 12.02
C LEU A 129 23.06 16.72 12.71
N ASP A 130 23.22 17.76 11.90
CA ASP A 130 22.96 19.15 12.19
C ASP A 130 21.44 19.38 12.32
N PRO A 131 20.94 20.11 13.34
CA PRO A 131 19.54 20.55 13.46
C PRO A 131 18.95 21.28 12.24
N ALA A 132 19.76 21.65 11.24
CA ALA A 132 19.34 22.41 10.06
C ALA A 132 18.62 21.61 8.93
N HIS A 133 18.25 20.33 9.11
CA HIS A 133 17.64 19.52 8.04
C HIS A 133 16.16 19.81 7.71
N GLY A 134 15.51 20.76 8.40
CA GLY A 134 14.12 21.14 8.10
C GLY A 134 13.08 20.03 8.36
N LEU A 135 13.48 18.92 8.99
CA LEU A 135 12.58 17.87 9.45
C LEU A 135 12.14 18.13 10.88
N THR A 136 10.91 17.75 11.20
CA THR A 136 10.34 17.91 12.54
C THR A 136 10.95 16.87 13.50
N PRO A 137 11.40 17.25 14.71
CA PRO A 137 11.93 16.30 15.69
C PRO A 137 10.93 15.19 16.03
N LEU A 138 11.41 13.95 16.16
CA LEU A 138 10.56 12.78 16.38
C LEU A 138 9.62 12.92 17.60
N PRO A 139 10.03 13.48 18.76
CA PRO A 139 9.11 13.72 19.86
C PRO A 139 7.92 14.63 19.47
N VAL A 140 8.18 15.67 18.68
CA VAL A 140 7.15 16.61 18.18
C VAL A 140 6.23 15.91 17.18
N VAL A 141 6.76 15.05 16.32
CA VAL A 141 5.98 14.23 15.39
C VAL A 141 5.04 13.27 16.14
N ILE A 142 5.53 12.62 17.20
CA ILE A 142 4.74 11.73 18.06
C ILE A 142 3.61 12.51 18.72
N ASP A 143 3.92 13.67 19.31
CA ASP A 143 2.93 14.49 20.00
C ASP A 143 1.84 14.98 19.03
N LYS A 144 2.20 15.56 17.87
CA LYS A 144 1.23 15.99 16.84
C LYS A 144 0.38 14.85 16.28
N THR A 145 0.99 13.68 16.06
CA THR A 145 0.26 12.50 15.60
C THR A 145 -0.74 12.02 16.66
N THR A 146 -0.33 12.04 17.93
CA THR A 146 -1.18 11.68 19.07
C THR A 146 -2.36 12.64 19.20
N GLU A 147 -2.11 13.95 19.22
CA GLU A 147 -3.13 14.99 19.28
C GLU A 147 -4.16 14.84 18.15
N THR A 148 -3.67 14.57 16.93
CA THR A 148 -4.54 14.35 15.77
C THR A 148 -5.42 13.10 15.92
N VAL A 149 -4.86 12.00 16.44
CA VAL A 149 -5.62 10.76 16.67
C VAL A 149 -6.66 10.97 17.78
N GLU A 150 -6.25 11.57 18.89
CA GLU A 150 -7.09 11.80 20.07
C GLU A 150 -8.27 12.74 19.75
N ALA A 151 -8.09 13.72 18.87
CA ALA A 151 -9.18 14.59 18.41
C ALA A 151 -10.30 13.86 17.64
N TYR A 152 -10.07 12.61 17.21
CA TYR A 152 -11.00 11.82 16.40
C TYR A 152 -11.58 10.60 17.13
N VAL A 153 -11.25 10.40 18.39
CA VAL A 153 -11.72 9.27 19.19
C VAL A 153 -12.46 9.78 20.43
N ASP A 154 -13.46 9.01 20.87
CA ASP A 154 -14.35 9.44 21.95
C ASP A 154 -13.88 8.88 23.32
N ASP A 155 -12.87 8.01 23.34
CA ASP A 155 -12.37 7.25 24.51
C ASP A 155 -10.92 7.59 24.89
N VAL A 156 -10.49 8.85 24.67
CA VAL A 156 -9.13 9.33 24.99
C VAL A 156 -8.75 9.11 26.46
N ALA A 157 -9.68 9.29 27.39
CA ALA A 157 -9.44 9.12 28.83
C ALA A 157 -9.16 7.65 29.24
N ASP A 158 -9.61 6.69 28.43
CA ASP A 158 -9.59 5.27 28.77
C ASP A 158 -8.42 4.52 28.13
N ARG A 159 -7.67 5.14 27.20
CA ARG A 159 -6.65 4.46 26.40
C ARG A 159 -5.37 5.25 26.21
N PRO A 160 -4.20 4.59 26.25
CA PRO A 160 -2.91 5.26 26.12
C PRO A 160 -2.51 5.45 24.64
N TYR A 161 -3.24 6.31 23.90
CA TYR A 161 -2.96 6.57 22.48
C TYR A 161 -1.54 7.07 22.23
N ARG A 162 -1.01 7.92 23.10
CA ARG A 162 0.40 8.36 23.03
C ARG A 162 1.37 7.18 23.04
N ALA A 163 1.19 6.21 23.94
CA ALA A 163 2.06 5.04 24.02
C ALA A 163 1.96 4.16 22.77
N ALA A 164 0.75 4.01 22.21
CA ALA A 164 0.54 3.31 20.95
C ALA A 164 1.26 4.01 19.78
N VAL A 165 1.16 5.35 19.69
CA VAL A 165 1.84 6.15 18.66
C VAL A 165 3.35 6.10 18.81
N THR A 166 3.88 6.21 20.04
CA THR A 166 5.31 6.02 20.33
C THR A 166 5.78 4.66 19.85
N TRP A 167 5.06 3.58 20.17
CA TRP A 167 5.43 2.24 19.71
C TRP A 167 5.50 2.17 18.18
N PHE A 168 4.54 2.76 17.47
CA PHE A 168 4.57 2.82 16.00
C PHE A 168 5.78 3.60 15.48
N ALA A 169 6.16 4.71 16.12
CA ALA A 169 7.33 5.49 15.74
C ALA A 169 8.64 4.74 15.96
N GLU A 170 8.72 3.94 17.04
CA GLU A 170 9.91 3.15 17.39
C GLU A 170 10.04 1.85 16.59
N ASN A 171 8.95 1.34 16.01
CA ASN A 171 8.90 0.05 15.32
C ASN A 171 8.46 0.18 13.85
N PRO A 172 9.09 1.05 13.04
CA PRO A 172 8.64 1.30 11.67
C PRO A 172 8.62 0.01 10.84
N PRO A 173 7.64 -0.15 9.93
CA PRO A 173 7.50 -1.36 9.17
C PRO A 173 8.68 -1.53 8.21
N THR A 174 9.48 -2.58 8.40
CA THR A 174 10.61 -2.89 7.51
C THR A 174 10.16 -3.35 6.12
N HIS A 175 8.93 -3.85 6.01
CA HIS A 175 8.32 -4.26 4.76
C HIS A 175 6.88 -3.73 4.67
N GLN A 176 6.55 -3.04 3.57
CA GLN A 176 5.19 -2.54 3.28
C GLN A 176 4.13 -3.68 3.25
N GLY A 177 4.61 -4.94 3.15
CA GLY A 177 3.93 -6.24 3.29
C GLY A 177 3.15 -6.46 4.57
N HIS A 178 3.88 -6.38 5.68
CA HIS A 178 3.57 -7.15 6.89
C HIS A 178 3.43 -6.30 8.15
N GLY A 179 3.87 -5.03 8.13
CA GLY A 179 3.84 -4.17 9.32
C GLY A 179 2.48 -4.11 10.02
N HIS A 180 1.38 -3.97 9.26
CA HIS A 180 0.03 -3.96 9.85
C HIS A 180 -0.35 -5.30 10.49
N SER A 181 0.04 -6.44 9.92
CA SER A 181 -0.24 -7.76 10.52
C SER A 181 0.62 -8.02 11.74
N ASP A 182 1.85 -7.51 11.74
CA ASP A 182 2.80 -7.70 12.84
C ASP A 182 2.38 -6.84 14.04
N ALA A 183 2.01 -5.58 13.82
CA ALA A 183 1.45 -4.72 14.86
C ALA A 183 0.20 -5.33 15.51
N ARG A 184 -0.72 -5.92 14.72
CA ARG A 184 -1.93 -6.60 15.25
C ARG A 184 -1.61 -7.75 16.20
N ARG A 185 -0.42 -8.34 16.11
CA ARG A 185 0.03 -9.47 16.92
C ARG A 185 0.95 -9.04 18.06
N ALA A 186 1.36 -7.77 18.11
CA ALA A 186 2.27 -7.27 19.12
C ALA A 186 1.58 -7.27 20.50
N PRO A 187 2.10 -8.03 21.49
CA PRO A 187 1.46 -8.20 22.80
C PRO A 187 1.37 -6.88 23.60
N GLU A 188 2.20 -5.90 23.28
CA GLU A 188 2.22 -4.56 23.87
C GLU A 188 0.86 -3.89 23.76
N PHE A 189 0.19 -4.01 22.61
CA PHE A 189 -1.13 -3.42 22.40
C PHE A 189 -2.23 -4.06 23.24
N GLY A 190 -2.12 -5.37 23.51
CA GLY A 190 -3.02 -6.06 24.44
C GLY A 190 -2.90 -5.50 25.85
N ARG A 191 -1.67 -5.19 26.32
CA ARG A 191 -1.42 -4.55 27.62
C ARG A 191 -1.93 -3.11 27.67
N MET A 192 -1.91 -2.41 26.54
CA MET A 192 -2.49 -1.07 26.37
C MET A 192 -4.02 -1.10 26.18
N GLY A 193 -4.66 -2.28 26.20
CA GLY A 193 -6.10 -2.40 26.08
C GLY A 193 -6.64 -2.24 24.65
N PHE A 194 -5.81 -2.38 23.61
CA PHE A 194 -6.25 -2.38 22.21
C PHE A 194 -6.51 -3.79 21.69
N ALA A 195 -7.63 -3.98 20.99
CA ALA A 195 -7.94 -5.18 20.23
C ALA A 195 -7.21 -5.15 18.88
N PRO A 196 -6.93 -6.32 18.27
CA PRO A 196 -6.16 -6.38 17.02
C PRO A 196 -6.71 -5.48 15.90
N ASP A 197 -8.03 -5.42 15.70
CA ASP A 197 -8.59 -4.56 14.65
C ASP A 197 -8.44 -3.06 14.94
N GLU A 198 -8.41 -2.67 16.21
CA GLU A 198 -8.15 -1.30 16.66
C GLU A 198 -6.69 -0.93 16.39
N VAL A 199 -5.76 -1.82 16.70
CA VAL A 199 -4.34 -1.67 16.35
C VAL A 199 -4.16 -1.53 14.85
N GLY A 200 -4.85 -2.37 14.07
CA GLY A 200 -4.81 -2.30 12.62
C GLY A 200 -5.39 -1.00 12.06
N ALA A 201 -6.36 -0.39 12.74
CA ALA A 201 -6.91 0.91 12.37
C ALA A 201 -5.94 2.06 12.69
N LEU A 202 -5.33 2.03 13.89
CA LEU A 202 -4.31 3.00 14.31
C LEU A 202 -3.09 2.95 13.39
N ALA A 203 -2.55 1.75 13.13
CA ALA A 203 -1.41 1.55 12.24
C ALA A 203 -1.62 2.14 10.83
N ARG A 204 -2.84 2.06 10.30
CA ARG A 204 -3.18 2.62 8.97
C ARG A 204 -3.18 4.14 8.93
N VAL A 205 -3.34 4.81 10.07
CA VAL A 205 -3.30 6.28 10.16
C VAL A 205 -1.91 6.75 10.54
N THR A 206 -1.21 6.03 11.42
CA THR A 206 0.16 6.38 11.85
C THR A 206 1.18 6.09 10.73
N TRP A 207 1.27 4.85 10.26
CA TRP A 207 2.18 4.43 9.17
C TRP A 207 1.58 4.59 7.77
N GLY A 208 0.28 4.85 7.68
CA GLY A 208 -0.44 4.97 6.42
C GLY A 208 -1.03 3.63 5.93
N GLY A 209 -2.13 3.73 5.19
CA GLY A 209 -2.88 2.61 4.65
C GLY A 209 -2.52 2.29 3.21
N ARG A 210 -2.55 1.00 2.86
CA ARG A 210 -2.45 0.56 1.47
C ARG A 210 -3.61 1.11 0.61
N PRO A 211 -3.38 1.42 -0.68
CA PRO A 211 -2.11 1.29 -1.41
C PRO A 211 -1.14 2.46 -1.24
N ASN A 212 -1.54 3.54 -0.56
CA ASN A 212 -0.83 4.83 -0.55
C ASN A 212 -0.32 5.16 0.87
N MET A 213 0.54 4.31 1.42
CA MET A 213 1.02 4.48 2.81
C MET A 213 1.72 5.83 3.00
N HIS A 214 2.54 6.24 2.04
CA HIS A 214 3.25 7.53 2.04
C HIS A 214 2.33 8.77 2.00
N VAL A 215 1.10 8.62 1.49
CA VAL A 215 0.12 9.71 1.34
C VAL A 215 -0.84 9.78 2.54
N THR A 216 -0.88 8.76 3.39
CA THR A 216 -1.87 8.64 4.47
C THR A 216 -1.25 8.51 5.86
N SER A 217 0.09 8.48 5.94
CA SER A 217 0.84 8.42 7.20
C SER A 217 0.93 9.79 7.86
N LEU A 218 0.35 9.92 9.05
CA LEU A 218 0.53 11.10 9.89
C LEU A 218 1.99 11.29 10.34
N LEU A 219 2.67 10.21 10.72
CA LEU A 219 4.08 10.28 11.13
C LEU A 219 4.95 10.88 10.03
N ARG A 220 4.76 10.44 8.78
CA ARG A 220 5.49 10.99 7.63
C ARG A 220 5.10 12.44 7.34
N ALA A 221 3.81 12.77 7.39
CA ALA A 221 3.34 14.11 7.09
C ALA A 221 3.91 15.14 8.07
N PHE A 222 3.83 14.86 9.38
CA PHE A 222 4.37 15.75 10.41
C PHE A 222 5.89 15.77 10.46
N LEU A 223 6.56 14.66 10.08
CA LEU A 223 8.03 14.64 9.95
C LEU A 223 8.52 15.63 8.88
N LEU A 224 7.78 15.75 7.77
CA LEU A 224 8.13 16.61 6.64
C LEU A 224 7.65 18.05 6.79
N ASP A 225 6.56 18.28 7.52
CA ASP A 225 5.95 19.60 7.72
C ASP A 225 5.25 19.64 9.09
N ASP A 226 5.83 20.40 10.03
CA ASP A 226 5.28 20.56 11.38
C ASP A 226 3.92 21.27 11.41
N SER A 227 3.62 22.03 10.36
CA SER A 227 2.42 22.83 10.18
C SER A 227 1.34 22.11 9.38
N PHE A 228 1.61 20.87 8.96
CA PHE A 228 0.69 20.04 8.19
C PHE A 228 -0.70 19.99 8.84
N ASP A 229 -1.75 20.26 8.04
CA ASP A 229 -3.14 20.11 8.46
C ASP A 229 -3.77 18.82 7.89
N PRO A 230 -4.02 17.80 8.73
CA PRO A 230 -4.69 16.57 8.34
C PRO A 230 -6.13 16.79 7.83
N HIS A 231 -6.81 17.86 8.24
CA HIS A 231 -8.19 18.16 7.84
C HIS A 231 -8.27 18.71 6.41
N ALA A 232 -7.29 19.52 6.00
CA ALA A 232 -7.12 19.99 4.63
C ALA A 232 -6.75 18.84 3.67
N SER A 233 -6.13 17.77 4.17
CA SER A 233 -5.75 16.60 3.39
C SER A 233 -6.86 15.56 3.31
N ARG A 234 -7.62 15.55 2.19
CA ARG A 234 -8.67 14.54 1.91
C ARG A 234 -8.27 13.09 2.25
N PRO A 235 -7.08 12.56 1.87
CA PRO A 235 -6.71 11.18 2.19
C PRO A 235 -6.54 10.94 3.70
N HIS A 236 -5.91 11.85 4.45
CA HIS A 236 -5.75 11.72 5.90
C HIS A 236 -7.08 11.82 6.63
N ARG A 237 -7.93 12.77 6.25
CA ARG A 237 -9.29 12.89 6.80
C ARG A 237 -10.10 11.61 6.62
N LEU A 238 -10.06 10.99 5.43
CA LEU A 238 -10.74 9.71 5.20
C LEU A 238 -10.16 8.58 6.05
N ALA A 239 -8.83 8.53 6.22
CA ALA A 239 -8.18 7.53 7.06
C ALA A 239 -8.60 7.69 8.54
N LEU A 240 -8.63 8.91 9.05
CA LEU A 240 -9.09 9.26 10.41
C LEU A 240 -10.57 8.90 10.63
N MET A 241 -11.45 9.22 9.67
CA MET A 241 -12.86 8.82 9.75
C MET A 241 -13.05 7.29 9.77
N ASN A 242 -12.28 6.56 8.96
CA ASN A 242 -12.32 5.10 8.94
C ASN A 242 -11.77 4.48 10.24
N MET A 243 -10.73 5.09 10.82
CA MET A 243 -10.20 4.72 12.12
C MET A 243 -11.27 4.89 13.20
N ARG A 244 -11.88 6.07 13.30
CA ARG A 244 -12.98 6.35 14.23
C ARG A 244 -14.11 5.33 14.09
N ALA A 245 -14.58 5.08 12.87
CA ALA A 245 -15.64 4.10 12.62
C ALA A 245 -15.25 2.66 13.02
N THR A 246 -13.97 2.32 12.99
CA THR A 246 -13.48 1.00 13.39
C THR A 246 -13.36 0.89 14.91
N LEU A 247 -12.82 1.92 15.57
CA LEU A 247 -12.74 1.99 17.03
C LEU A 247 -14.13 1.99 17.67
N ALA A 248 -15.08 2.76 17.13
CA ALA A 248 -16.46 2.77 17.62
C ALA A 248 -17.13 1.39 17.54
N ARG A 249 -16.92 0.66 16.44
CA ARG A 249 -17.46 -0.71 16.27
C ARG A 249 -16.84 -1.71 17.25
N ALA A 250 -15.53 -1.59 17.50
CA ALA A 250 -14.84 -2.43 18.47
C ALA A 250 -15.27 -2.12 19.92
N GLY A 251 -15.50 -0.84 20.25
CA GLY A 251 -16.06 -0.39 21.52
C GLY A 251 -17.46 -0.94 21.79
N VAL A 252 -18.34 -0.96 20.78
CA VAL A 252 -19.69 -1.55 20.88
C VAL A 252 -19.64 -3.05 21.17
N GLN A 253 -18.70 -3.80 20.56
CA GLN A 253 -18.53 -5.23 20.82
C GLN A 253 -18.05 -5.53 22.24
N ARG A 254 -17.20 -4.67 22.82
CA ARG A 254 -16.75 -4.80 24.22
C ARG A 254 -17.83 -4.47 25.24
N GLY A 255 -18.67 -3.46 24.97
CA GLY A 255 -19.81 -3.11 25.81
C GLY A 255 -20.85 -4.24 25.90
N GLY A 256 -21.11 -4.93 24.79
CA GLY A 256 -22.00 -6.10 24.77
C GLY A 256 -21.46 -7.32 25.52
N GLN A 257 -20.14 -7.53 25.53
CA GLN A 257 -19.52 -8.64 26.29
C GLN A 257 -19.50 -8.38 27.80
N ARG A 258 -19.31 -7.13 28.25
CA ARG A 258 -19.37 -6.76 29.68
C ARG A 258 -20.78 -6.76 30.26
N ALA A 259 -21.82 -6.56 29.44
CA ALA A 259 -23.22 -6.64 29.87
C ALA A 259 -23.75 -8.08 29.94
N ALA A 260 -23.01 -9.06 29.41
CA ALA A 260 -23.37 -10.47 29.36
C ALA A 260 -22.57 -11.36 30.34
N SER A 261 -21.75 -10.74 31.19
CA SER A 261 -20.91 -11.35 32.24
C SER A 261 -21.27 -10.79 33.60
#